data_AF-A0A0K0FG85-F1
#
_entry.id   AF-A0A0K0FG85-F1
#
_cell.length_a   1.000
_cell.length_b   1.000
_cell.length_c   1.000
_cell.angle_alpha   90.00
_cell.angle_beta   90.00
_cell.angle_gamma   90.00
#
_symmetry.space_group_name_H-M   'P 1'
#
loop_
_entity.id
_entity.type
_entity.pdbx_description
1 polymer ?
#
loop_
_entity_poly.entity_id
_entity_poly.type
_entity_poly.pdbx_seq_one_letter_code
_entity_poly.pdbx_strand_id
1 'polypeptide(L)'
;MFIKHLHLLFNFILLLDSYKILIVNPKIGYSHVNFFSQIADILTEEGHDVTVLTIDFDPSVKHPGTYKAKVIRFPSTKEIDDNYDTNFDNNRQFLLY
;
A
#
# COMPACT_ATOMS: atom_id res chain seq x y z
N MET A 1 -31.78 20.49 -30.31
CA MET A 1 -31.74 20.23 -28.85
C MET A 1 -30.96 18.95 -28.50
N PHE A 2 -31.18 17.85 -29.21
CA PHE A 2 -30.54 16.54 -28.95
C PHE A 2 -29.00 16.55 -28.92
N ILE A 3 -28.36 17.23 -29.87
CA ILE A 3 -26.87 17.29 -29.98
C ILE A 3 -26.23 17.91 -28.73
N LYS A 4 -26.87 18.90 -28.10
CA LYS A 4 -26.36 19.52 -26.86
C LYS A 4 -26.40 18.52 -25.68
N HIS A 5 -27.44 17.70 -25.62
CA HIS A 5 -27.57 16.66 -24.59
C HIS A 5 -26.55 15.54 -24.82
N LEU A 6 -26.28 15.19 -26.08
CA LEU A 6 -25.23 14.22 -26.44
C LEU A 6 -23.83 14.74 -26.08
N HIS A 7 -23.56 16.02 -26.34
CA HIS A 7 -22.28 16.65 -25.98
C HIS A 7 -22.10 16.73 -24.46
N LEU A 8 -23.18 16.99 -23.71
CA LEU A 8 -23.17 16.97 -22.24
C LEU A 8 -22.84 15.56 -21.74
N LEU A 9 -23.48 14.53 -22.28
CA LEU A 9 -23.24 13.13 -21.92
C LEU A 9 -21.80 12.71 -22.22
N PHE A 10 -21.24 13.13 -23.34
CA PHE A 10 -19.84 12.84 -23.69
C PHE A 10 -18.84 13.42 -22.68
N ASN A 11 -19.09 14.64 -22.17
CA ASN A 11 -18.26 15.24 -21.12
C ASN A 11 -18.34 14.47 -19.79
N PHE A 12 -19.49 13.88 -19.46
CA PHE A 12 -19.62 13.00 -18.29
C PHE A 12 -18.83 11.70 -18.43
N ILE A 13 -18.74 11.13 -19.63
CA ILE A 13 -17.97 9.90 -19.87
C ILE A 13 -16.47 10.15 -19.68
N LEU A 14 -15.98 11.32 -20.10
CA LEU A 14 -14.58 11.73 -19.90
C LEU A 14 -14.21 11.95 -18.42
N LEU A 15 -15.20 12.12 -17.54
CA LEU A 15 -14.96 12.25 -16.09
C LEU A 15 -14.89 10.89 -15.37
N LEU A 16 -15.20 9.78 -16.05
CA LEU A 16 -15.21 8.42 -15.48
C LEU A 16 -13.83 7.72 -15.59
N ASP A 17 -12.75 8.47 -15.83
CA ASP A 17 -11.43 7.89 -16.01
C ASP A 17 -10.89 7.30 -14.70
N SER A 18 -10.76 5.98 -14.68
CA SER A 18 -10.09 5.22 -13.62
C SER A 18 -8.59 5.16 -13.90
N TYR A 19 -7.78 5.75 -13.01
CA TYR A 19 -6.33 5.67 -13.09
C TYR A 19 -5.82 4.28 -12.66
N LYS A 20 -4.71 3.86 -13.29
CA LYS A 20 -3.90 2.73 -12.82
C LYS A 20 -2.79 3.23 -11.92
N ILE A 21 -2.86 2.91 -10.64
CA ILE A 21 -1.99 3.48 -9.61
C ILE A 21 -1.18 2.36 -8.98
N LEU A 22 0.15 2.54 -8.94
CA LEU A 22 1.06 1.68 -8.20
C LEU A 22 1.56 2.41 -6.96
N ILE A 23 1.31 1.84 -5.78
CA ILE A 23 1.81 2.34 -4.50
C ILE A 23 2.89 1.39 -4.01
N VAL A 24 4.10 1.91 -3.77
CA VAL A 24 5.19 1.14 -3.17
C VAL A 24 5.17 1.37 -1.67
N ASN A 25 4.94 0.31 -0.89
CA ASN A 25 4.74 0.39 0.55
C ASN A 25 5.68 -0.61 1.28
N PRO A 26 6.96 -0.25 1.49
CA PRO A 26 7.88 -1.08 2.25
C PRO A 26 7.46 -1.13 3.72
N LYS A 27 7.55 -2.30 4.33
CA LYS A 27 7.22 -2.54 5.72
C LYS A 27 8.35 -2.10 6.65
N ILE A 28 8.61 -0.81 6.71
CA ILE A 28 9.64 -0.23 7.59
C ILE A 28 9.11 0.18 8.97
N GLY A 29 7.79 0.20 9.15
CA GLY A 29 7.13 0.55 10.40
C GLY A 29 5.61 0.59 10.24
N TYR A 30 4.88 0.28 11.32
CA TYR A 30 3.42 0.14 11.27
C TYR A 30 2.72 1.41 10.77
N SER A 31 3.11 2.59 11.27
CA SER A 31 2.50 3.87 10.90
C SER A 31 2.68 4.21 9.42
N HIS A 32 3.87 3.96 8.87
CA HIS A 32 4.16 4.14 7.44
C HIS A 32 3.25 3.25 6.59
N VAL A 33 3.20 1.95 6.92
CA VAL A 33 2.38 1.00 6.17
C VAL A 33 0.90 1.33 6.25
N ASN A 34 0.41 1.71 7.43
CA ASN A 34 -0.98 2.08 7.66
C ASN A 34 -1.39 3.38 6.93
N PHE A 35 -0.49 4.36 6.82
CA PHE A 35 -0.74 5.59 6.07
C PHE A 35 -0.96 5.31 4.57
N PHE A 36 -0.03 4.59 3.94
CA PHE A 36 -0.14 4.22 2.53
C PHE A 36 -1.27 3.22 2.26
N SER A 37 -1.59 2.35 3.22
CA SER A 37 -2.75 1.46 3.17
C SER A 37 -4.05 2.25 3.03
N GLN A 38 -4.25 3.27 3.86
CA GLN A 38 -5.46 4.09 3.82
C GLN A 38 -5.59 4.86 2.51
N ILE A 39 -4.48 5.40 1.98
CA ILE A 39 -4.47 6.03 0.67
C ILE A 39 -4.87 5.03 -0.42
N ALA A 40 -4.30 3.81 -0.39
CA ALA A 40 -4.63 2.77 -1.37
C ALA A 40 -6.12 2.38 -1.31
N ASP A 41 -6.66 2.23 -0.10
CA ASP A 41 -8.05 1.87 0.10
C ASP A 41 -9.00 2.95 -0.40
N ILE A 42 -8.75 4.23 -0.05
CA ILE A 42 -9.55 5.38 -0.52
C ILE A 42 -9.52 5.45 -2.06
N LEU A 43 -8.35 5.38 -2.69
CA LEU A 43 -8.25 5.46 -4.14
C LEU A 43 -8.97 4.29 -4.84
N THR A 44 -8.95 3.10 -4.23
CA THR A 44 -9.70 1.94 -4.73
C THR A 44 -11.21 2.15 -4.60
N GLU A 45 -11.68 2.73 -3.49
CA GLU A 45 -13.09 3.06 -3.26
C GLU A 45 -13.62 4.11 -4.24
N GLU A 46 -12.79 5.08 -4.62
CA GLU A 46 -13.10 6.07 -5.66
C GLU A 46 -13.06 5.49 -7.09
N GLY A 47 -12.82 4.18 -7.23
CA GLY A 47 -12.92 3.45 -8.49
C GLY A 47 -11.62 3.36 -9.29
N HIS A 48 -10.46 3.68 -8.71
CA HIS A 48 -9.16 3.50 -9.36
C HIS A 48 -8.67 2.04 -9.32
N ASP A 49 -7.90 1.64 -10.33
CA ASP A 49 -7.18 0.35 -10.37
C ASP A 49 -5.86 0.50 -9.60
N VAL A 50 -5.91 0.20 -8.30
CA VAL A 50 -4.78 0.36 -7.38
C VAL A 50 -4.10 -0.97 -7.13
N THR A 51 -2.77 -0.99 -7.28
CA THR A 51 -1.90 -2.08 -6.86
C THR A 51 -0.88 -1.58 -5.83
N VAL A 52 -0.75 -2.28 -4.72
CA VAL A 52 0.24 -2.02 -3.67
C VAL A 52 1.35 -3.06 -3.75
N LEU A 53 2.57 -2.60 -4.02
CA LEU A 53 3.80 -3.39 -3.90
C LEU A 53 4.29 -3.29 -2.46
N THR A 54 4.11 -4.38 -1.71
CA THR A 54 4.52 -4.50 -0.32
C THR A 54 5.85 -5.22 -0.25
N ILE A 55 6.89 -4.56 0.28
CA ILE A 55 8.22 -5.15 0.48
C ILE A 55 8.36 -5.46 1.97
N ASP A 56 8.57 -6.72 2.33
CA ASP A 56 8.83 -7.06 3.73
C ASP A 56 10.25 -6.60 4.12
N PHE A 57 10.36 -5.87 5.22
CA PHE A 57 11.63 -5.34 5.71
C PHE A 57 11.72 -5.50 7.23
N ASP A 58 10.77 -4.93 7.97
CA ASP A 58 10.58 -5.17 9.40
C ASP A 58 9.61 -6.36 9.60
N PRO A 59 10.09 -7.51 10.10
CA PRO A 59 9.26 -8.69 10.32
C PRO A 59 8.21 -8.49 11.42
N SER A 60 8.36 -7.48 12.29
CA SER A 60 7.37 -7.15 13.32
C SER A 60 6.10 -6.51 12.74
N VAL A 61 6.18 -5.94 11.53
CA VAL A 61 5.06 -5.27 10.87
C VAL A 61 4.19 -6.30 10.14
N LYS A 62 3.13 -6.75 10.82
CA LYS A 62 2.17 -7.74 10.29
C LYS A 62 1.07 -7.16 9.41
N HIS A 63 1.10 -5.84 9.14
CA HIS A 63 0.08 -5.17 8.34
C HIS A 63 0.08 -5.71 6.88
N PRO A 64 -1.08 -5.95 6.24
CA PRO A 64 -1.16 -6.54 4.90
C PRO A 64 -0.76 -5.61 3.74
N GLY A 65 -0.37 -4.36 4.02
CA GLY A 65 -0.13 -3.30 3.03
C GLY A 65 -1.37 -2.49 2.60
N THR A 66 -2.54 -3.13 2.46
CA THR A 66 -3.85 -2.55 2.09
C THR A 66 -4.95 -3.57 2.37
N TYR A 67 -6.19 -3.13 2.54
CA TYR A 67 -7.35 -4.02 2.75
C TYR A 67 -8.25 -4.13 1.51
N LYS A 68 -8.24 -3.15 0.60
CA LYS A 68 -9.14 -3.08 -0.56
C LYS A 68 -8.40 -3.17 -1.91
N ALA A 69 -7.19 -2.63 -2.00
CA ALA A 69 -6.41 -2.65 -3.24
C ALA A 69 -5.74 -4.01 -3.50
N LYS A 70 -5.29 -4.24 -4.74
CA LYS A 70 -4.53 -5.44 -5.10
C LYS A 70 -3.15 -5.41 -4.42
N VAL A 71 -2.70 -6.53 -3.87
CA VAL A 71 -1.37 -6.63 -3.23
C VAL A 71 -0.41 -7.50 -4.05
N ILE A 72 0.79 -7.00 -4.26
CA ILE A 72 1.96 -7.77 -4.69
C ILE A 72 2.94 -7.77 -3.51
N ARG A 73 3.28 -8.94 -2.98
CA ARG A 73 4.20 -9.05 -1.85
C ARG A 73 5.58 -9.50 -2.34
N PHE A 74 6.60 -8.74 -1.97
CA PHE A 74 8.00 -9.09 -2.16
C PHE A 74 8.60 -9.47 -0.80
N PRO A 75 8.93 -10.76 -0.57
CA PRO A 75 9.42 -11.22 0.71
C PRO A 75 10.84 -10.71 0.99
N SER A 76 11.17 -10.56 2.27
CA SER A 76 12.54 -10.36 2.74
C SER A 76 13.37 -11.62 2.51
N THR A 77 14.69 -11.45 2.44
CA THR A 77 15.61 -12.59 2.45
C THR A 77 15.80 -13.08 3.89
N LYS A 78 16.10 -14.37 4.06
CA LYS A 78 16.41 -14.95 5.38
C LYS A 78 17.51 -14.19 6.12
N GLU A 79 18.52 -13.72 5.39
CA GLU A 79 19.61 -12.93 5.95
C GLU A 79 19.13 -11.62 6.59
N ILE A 80 18.13 -10.96 5.98
CA ILE A 80 17.53 -9.75 6.56
C ILE A 80 16.76 -10.12 7.82
N ASP A 81 15.92 -11.15 7.76
CA ASP A 81 15.12 -11.61 8.90
C ASP A 81 16.00 -12.01 10.09
N ASP A 82 17.04 -12.81 9.87
CA ASP A 82 17.96 -13.29 10.90
C ASP A 82 18.73 -12.12 11.57
N ASN A 83 19.14 -11.12 10.78
CA ASN A 83 19.80 -9.92 11.30
C ASN A 83 18.83 -9.06 12.12
N TYR A 84 17.56 -8.99 11.75
CA TYR A 84 16.54 -8.27 12.51
C TYR A 84 16.32 -8.89 13.88
N ASP A 85 16.14 -10.21 13.94
CA ASP A 85 15.93 -10.94 15.20
C ASP A 85 17.12 -10.77 16.15
N THR A 86 18.35 -10.89 15.63
CA THR A 86 19.58 -10.72 16.42
C THR A 86 19.69 -9.31 17.02
N ASN A 87 19.42 -8.26 16.23
CA ASN A 87 19.47 -6.88 16.71
C ASN A 87 18.36 -6.56 17.71
N PHE A 88 17.17 -7.13 17.52
CA PHE A 88 16.05 -6.97 18.44
C PHE A 88 16.35 -7.58 19.81
N ASP A 89 16.94 -8.78 19.84
CA ASP A 89 17.32 -9.46 21.07
C ASP A 89 18.45 -8.73 21.81
N ASN A 90 19.48 -8.26 21.08
CA ASN A 90 20.54 -7.44 21.68
C ASN A 90 19.97 -6.19 22.36
N ASN A 91 19.08 -5.46 21.68
CA ASN A 91 18.44 -4.26 22.24
C ASN A 91 17.61 -4.56 23.49
N ARG A 92 16.92 -5.70 23.55
CA ARG A 92 16.21 -6.12 24.78
C ARG A 92 17.16 -6.43 25.93
N GLN A 93 18.30 -7.03 25.66
CA GLN A 93 19.29 -7.34 26.69
C GLN A 93 19.89 -6.08 27.32
N PHE A 94 20.09 -5.01 26.54
CA PHE A 94 20.56 -3.72 27.07
C PHE A 94 19.54 -2.99 27.94
N LEU A 95 18.23 -3.19 27.72
CA LEU A 95 17.17 -2.55 28.51
C LEU A 95 16.91 -3.23 29.87
N LEU A 96 17.55 -4.37 30.13
CA LEU A 96 17.41 -5.15 31.37
C LEU A 96 18.52 -4.84 32.40
N TYR A 97 19.39 -3.86 32.12
CA TYR A 97 20.42 -3.32 33.02
C TYR A 97 20.15 -1.84 33.31
#